data_AF-A0A383CK47-F1
#
_entry.id   AF-A0A383CK47-F1
#
_cell.length_a   1.000
_cell.length_b   1.000
_cell.length_c   1.000
_cell.angle_alpha   90.00
_cell.angle_beta   90.00
_cell.angle_gamma   90.00
#
_symmetry.space_group_name_H-M   'P 1'
#
loop_
_entity.id
_entity.type
_entity.pdbx_description
1 polymer ?
#
loop_
_entity_poly.entity_id
_entity_poly.type
_entity_poly.pdbx_seq_one_letter_code
_entity_poly.pdbx_strand_id
1 'polypeptide(L)'
;MDRRTLIRSSALGLLGLGLGGCATPRVGLITALRPTRRLVPVRAAWDRVIRTTVGLRPYRPSGFVLRAGKLDDKTIIQNYGHGGSGMSLSWGTGEIAANMALEQPARSAAVLGCGVV
;
A
#
# COMPACT_ATOMS: atom_id res chain seq x y z
N MET A 1 -45.06 47.45 -29.90
CA MET A 1 -44.91 46.09 -29.33
C MET A 1 -45.63 46.03 -27.99
N ASP A 2 -46.49 45.03 -27.80
CA ASP A 2 -47.38 44.93 -26.64
C ASP A 2 -46.66 44.18 -25.49
N ARG A 3 -46.65 44.80 -24.30
CA ARG A 3 -45.91 44.31 -23.10
C ARG A 3 -46.31 42.90 -22.67
N ARG A 4 -47.55 42.51 -22.98
CA ARG A 4 -48.12 41.19 -22.64
C ARG A 4 -47.55 40.07 -23.51
N THR A 5 -47.23 40.37 -24.77
CA THR A 5 -46.63 39.39 -25.69
C THR A 5 -45.19 39.10 -25.30
N LEU A 6 -44.46 40.08 -24.79
CA LEU A 6 -43.06 39.94 -24.39
C LEU A 6 -42.88 38.99 -23.18
N ILE A 7 -43.79 39.04 -22.20
CA ILE A 7 -43.77 38.15 -21.02
C ILE A 7 -44.16 36.71 -21.38
N ARG A 8 -45.08 36.54 -22.34
CA ARG A 8 -45.51 35.20 -22.79
C ARG A 8 -44.42 34.49 -23.60
N SER A 9 -43.64 35.25 -24.37
CA SER A 9 -42.52 34.72 -25.16
C SER A 9 -41.28 34.41 -24.33
N SER A 10 -41.05 35.12 -23.22
CA SER A 10 -39.89 34.88 -22.35
C SER A 10 -40.03 33.62 -21.50
N ALA A 11 -41.26 33.24 -21.10
CA ALA A 11 -41.52 32.02 -20.35
C ALA A 11 -41.20 30.73 -21.13
N LEU A 12 -41.29 30.75 -22.47
CA LEU A 12 -40.97 29.61 -23.33
C LEU A 12 -39.46 29.46 -23.61
N GLY A 13 -38.69 30.54 -23.54
CA GLY A 13 -37.24 30.51 -23.79
C GLY A 13 -36.41 29.90 -22.66
N LEU A 14 -36.89 29.96 -21.41
CA LEU A 14 -36.18 29.47 -20.22
C LEU A 14 -36.34 27.96 -19.98
N LEU A 15 -37.33 27.30 -20.60
CA LEU A 15 -37.52 25.84 -20.50
C LEU A 15 -36.59 25.03 -21.41
N GLY A 16 -36.03 25.65 -22.46
CA GLY A 16 -35.16 24.95 -23.43
C GLY A 16 -33.70 24.75 -22.98
N LEU A 17 -33.24 25.49 -21.98
CA LEU A 17 -31.83 25.47 -21.52
C LEU A 17 -31.60 24.58 -20.29
N GLY A 18 -32.65 24.00 -19.70
CA GLY A 18 -32.56 23.24 -18.44
C GLY A 18 -32.32 21.73 -18.56
N LEU A 19 -32.36 21.15 -19.76
CA LEU A 19 -32.36 19.69 -19.95
C LEU A 19 -30.99 19.08 -20.35
N GLY A 20 -29.93 19.88 -20.46
CA GLY A 20 -28.59 19.40 -20.85
C GLY A 20 -27.61 19.10 -19.71
N GLY A 21 -27.92 19.46 -18.46
CA GLY A 21 -26.95 19.51 -17.35
C GLY A 21 -26.60 18.19 -16.68
N CYS A 22 -27.30 17.08 -16.99
CA CYS A 22 -27.08 15.78 -16.34
C CYS A 22 -26.33 14.76 -17.21
N ALA A 23 -25.79 15.16 -18.36
CA ALA A 23 -24.86 14.31 -19.08
C ALA A 23 -23.54 14.28 -18.30
N THR A 24 -23.34 13.24 -17.49
CA THR A 24 -22.00 12.89 -17.01
C THR A 24 -21.08 12.85 -18.23
N PRO A 25 -19.94 13.55 -18.23
CA PRO A 25 -18.95 13.28 -19.26
C PRO A 25 -18.64 11.79 -19.13
N ARG A 26 -18.92 11.03 -20.19
CA ARG A 26 -18.29 9.74 -20.36
C ARG A 26 -16.80 10.05 -20.45
N VAL A 27 -16.14 10.09 -19.31
CA VAL A 27 -14.71 9.85 -19.23
C VAL A 27 -14.60 8.46 -19.82
N GLY A 28 -14.31 8.41 -21.13
CA GLY A 28 -13.99 7.16 -21.79
C GLY A 28 -13.00 6.47 -20.89
N LEU A 29 -13.32 5.26 -20.47
CA LEU A 29 -12.40 4.46 -19.68
C LEU A 29 -11.17 4.32 -20.58
N ILE A 30 -10.16 5.17 -20.35
CA ILE A 30 -8.83 4.93 -20.87
C ILE A 30 -8.43 3.72 -20.04
N THR A 31 -8.79 2.53 -20.53
CA THR A 31 -8.13 1.31 -20.13
C THR A 31 -6.69 1.60 -20.47
N ALA A 32 -5.91 2.01 -19.47
CA ALA A 32 -4.48 2.14 -19.58
C ALA A 32 -4.03 0.74 -19.99
N LEU A 33 -3.85 0.55 -21.30
CA LEU A 33 -3.29 -0.67 -21.85
C LEU A 33 -1.92 -0.74 -21.20
N ARG A 34 -1.80 -1.57 -20.17
CA ARG A 34 -0.50 -1.85 -19.57
C ARG A 34 0.35 -2.37 -20.71
N PRO A 35 1.44 -1.69 -21.10
CA PRO A 35 2.31 -2.21 -22.13
C PRO A 35 2.73 -3.60 -21.69
N THR A 36 2.43 -4.59 -22.51
CA THR A 36 2.87 -5.96 -22.27
C THR A 36 4.39 -5.94 -22.35
N ARG A 37 5.05 -5.94 -21.19
CA ARG A 37 6.51 -6.05 -21.16
C ARG A 37 6.87 -7.41 -21.71
N ARG A 38 7.57 -7.44 -22.85
CA ARG A 38 8.12 -8.66 -23.41
C ARG A 38 9.34 -9.05 -22.60
N LEU A 39 9.12 -9.81 -21.52
CA LEU A 39 10.20 -10.37 -20.72
C LEU A 39 10.93 -11.46 -21.52
N VAL A 40 12.23 -11.59 -21.32
CA VAL A 40 13.01 -12.69 -21.91
C VAL A 40 12.50 -14.02 -21.33
N PRO A 41 12.19 -15.02 -22.15
CA PRO A 41 11.74 -16.33 -21.64
C PRO A 41 12.78 -16.97 -20.73
N VAL A 42 12.35 -17.45 -19.56
CA VAL A 42 13.19 -18.21 -18.63
C VAL A 42 13.34 -19.64 -19.16
N ARG A 43 14.58 -20.15 -19.20
CA ARG A 43 14.88 -21.56 -19.56
C ARG A 43 14.62 -22.48 -18.36
N ALA A 44 13.35 -22.82 -18.12
CA ALA A 44 12.94 -23.74 -17.06
C ALA A 44 12.94 -25.20 -17.55
N ALA A 45 13.69 -26.08 -16.89
CA ALA A 45 13.73 -27.52 -17.18
C ALA A 45 14.01 -28.30 -15.87
N TRP A 46 13.44 -29.51 -15.76
CA TRP A 46 13.49 -30.30 -14.51
C TRP A 46 14.90 -30.74 -14.12
N ASP A 47 15.75 -31.03 -15.12
CA ASP A 47 17.16 -31.37 -14.96
C ASP A 47 18.02 -30.18 -14.44
N ARG A 48 17.47 -28.96 -14.40
CA ARG A 48 18.13 -27.75 -13.89
C ARG A 48 17.69 -27.36 -12.48
N VAL A 49 16.82 -28.13 -11.83
CA VAL A 49 16.36 -27.85 -10.46
C VAL A 49 17.42 -28.29 -9.45
N ILE A 50 18.08 -27.31 -8.80
CA ILE A 50 19.14 -27.59 -7.81
C ILE A 50 18.60 -27.89 -6.40
N ARG A 51 17.43 -27.37 -6.06
CA ARG A 51 16.78 -27.52 -4.74
C ARG A 51 15.33 -27.06 -4.82
N THR A 52 14.45 -27.74 -4.08
CA THR A 52 13.11 -27.26 -3.77
C THR A 52 13.06 -26.94 -2.28
N THR A 53 12.62 -25.73 -1.93
CA THR A 53 12.49 -25.29 -0.54
C THR A 53 11.20 -24.51 -0.37
N VAL A 54 10.70 -24.49 0.86
CA VAL A 54 9.54 -23.69 1.25
C VAL A 54 9.92 -22.79 2.43
N GLY A 55 9.23 -21.68 2.59
CA GLY A 55 9.43 -20.75 3.70
C GLY A 55 8.13 -20.05 4.03
N LEU A 56 7.89 -19.82 5.33
CA LEU A 56 6.74 -19.06 5.80
C LEU A 56 7.11 -17.59 5.85
N ARG A 57 6.24 -16.75 5.27
CA ARG A 57 6.39 -15.29 5.38
C ARG A 57 5.69 -14.82 6.66
N PRO A 58 6.37 -14.12 7.58
CA PRO A 58 5.76 -13.56 8.78
C PRO A 58 4.96 -12.31 8.38
N TYR A 59 3.83 -12.51 7.71
CA TYR A 59 2.94 -11.45 7.25
C TYR A 59 1.98 -11.01 8.36
N ARG A 60 1.74 -9.70 8.41
CA ARG A 60 0.75 -9.11 9.30
C ARG A 60 -0.12 -8.12 8.51
N PRO A 61 -1.47 -8.27 8.50
CA PRO A 61 -2.35 -7.43 7.68
C PRO A 61 -2.21 -5.93 7.91
N SER A 62 -2.06 -5.51 9.17
CA SER A 62 -1.88 -4.11 9.56
C SER A 62 -0.43 -3.62 9.43
N GLY A 63 0.42 -4.34 8.71
CA GLY A 63 1.84 -4.03 8.55
C GLY A 63 2.73 -4.56 9.68
N PHE A 64 4.04 -4.39 9.48
CA PHE A 64 5.05 -4.78 10.46
C PHE A 64 4.95 -3.94 11.74
N VAL A 65 5.46 -4.48 12.83
CA VAL A 65 5.52 -3.83 14.13
C VAL A 65 6.99 -3.60 14.46
N LEU A 66 7.32 -2.33 14.68
CA LEU A 66 8.61 -1.89 15.18
C LEU A 66 8.39 -0.87 16.29
N ARG A 67 8.44 -1.30 17.55
CA ARG A 67 8.17 -0.43 18.71
C ARG A 67 8.72 -1.04 20.00
N ALA A 68 9.07 -0.18 20.94
CA ALA A 68 9.30 -0.57 22.33
C ALA A 68 7.97 -0.60 23.12
N GLY A 69 7.85 -1.55 24.04
CA GLY A 69 6.80 -1.65 25.03
C GLY A 69 7.35 -2.12 26.38
N LYS A 70 6.53 -2.06 27.43
CA LYS A 70 6.89 -2.57 28.76
C LYS A 70 6.14 -3.86 29.04
N LEU A 71 6.85 -4.81 29.63
CA LEU A 71 6.30 -5.98 30.31
C LEU A 71 6.98 -6.03 31.67
N ASP A 72 6.24 -5.65 32.70
CA ASP A 72 6.75 -5.45 34.07
C ASP A 72 7.98 -4.52 34.08
N ASP A 73 9.09 -4.99 34.66
CA ASP A 73 10.36 -4.29 34.76
C ASP A 73 11.17 -4.30 33.45
N LYS A 74 10.72 -5.02 32.42
CA LYS A 74 11.46 -5.24 31.17
C LYS A 74 10.95 -4.38 30.03
N THR A 75 11.89 -3.92 29.21
CA THR A 75 11.59 -3.33 27.90
C THR A 75 11.57 -4.43 26.85
N ILE A 76 10.45 -4.56 26.13
CA ILE A 76 10.29 -5.48 25.01
C ILE A 76 10.28 -4.67 23.72
N ILE A 77 11.29 -4.87 22.87
CA ILE A 77 11.37 -4.25 21.55
C ILE A 77 10.81 -5.25 20.55
N GLN A 78 9.67 -4.92 20.00
CA GLN A 78 8.98 -5.70 18.99
C GLN A 78 9.52 -5.32 17.62
N ASN A 79 10.01 -6.29 16.84
CA ASN A 79 10.46 -6.10 15.46
C ASN A 79 10.02 -7.32 14.63
N TYR A 80 8.79 -7.30 14.10
CA TYR A 80 8.21 -8.46 13.40
C TYR A 80 7.15 -8.06 12.37
N GLY A 81 6.77 -8.99 11.49
CA GLY A 81 5.65 -8.77 10.58
C GLY A 81 6.02 -8.20 9.20
N HIS A 82 7.29 -8.27 8.80
CA HIS A 82 7.80 -7.72 7.53
C HIS A 82 7.31 -8.45 6.27
N GLY A 83 6.63 -9.59 6.40
CA GLY A 83 6.12 -10.35 5.28
C GLY A 83 7.21 -10.77 4.30
N GLY A 84 7.06 -10.42 3.02
CA GLY A 84 8.03 -10.72 1.96
C GLY A 84 9.19 -9.73 1.85
N SER A 85 9.17 -8.65 2.64
CA SER A 85 10.10 -7.51 2.49
C SER A 85 11.21 -7.48 3.55
N GLY A 86 11.29 -8.48 4.43
CA GLY A 86 12.26 -8.50 5.54
C GLY A 86 13.70 -8.23 5.09
N MET A 87 14.15 -8.90 4.01
CA MET A 87 15.50 -8.67 3.44
C MET A 87 15.76 -7.20 3.08
N SER A 88 14.81 -6.56 2.39
CA SER A 88 14.97 -5.17 1.95
C SER A 88 14.96 -4.16 3.10
N LEU A 89 14.25 -4.46 4.19
CA LEU A 89 14.08 -3.54 5.32
C LEU A 89 15.10 -3.75 6.43
N SER A 90 15.84 -4.85 6.37
CA SER A 90 16.55 -5.43 7.51
C SER A 90 17.51 -4.51 8.26
N TRP A 91 18.35 -3.83 7.51
CA TRP A 91 19.33 -2.92 8.10
C TRP A 91 18.66 -1.74 8.83
N GLY A 92 17.63 -1.14 8.22
CA GLY A 92 16.96 0.01 8.79
C GLY A 92 16.13 -0.34 10.03
N THR A 93 15.38 -1.45 9.98
CA THR A 93 14.59 -1.92 11.13
C THR A 93 15.49 -2.40 12.27
N GLY A 94 16.61 -3.04 11.94
CA GLY A 94 17.66 -3.45 12.88
C GLY A 94 18.30 -2.27 13.60
N GLU A 95 18.68 -1.21 12.87
CA GLU A 95 19.24 0.02 13.45
C GLU A 95 18.25 0.70 14.40
N ILE A 96 16.99 0.86 13.99
CA ILE A 96 15.95 1.47 14.82
C ILE A 96 15.73 0.65 16.11
N ALA A 97 15.67 -0.68 16.01
CA ALA A 97 15.55 -1.55 17.18
C ALA A 97 16.79 -1.46 18.10
N ALA A 98 18.00 -1.40 17.54
CA ALA A 98 19.22 -1.23 18.30
C ALA A 98 19.24 0.11 19.05
N ASN A 99 18.80 1.20 18.41
CA ASN A 99 18.70 2.51 19.05
C ASN A 99 17.74 2.49 20.25
N MET A 100 16.56 1.85 20.11
CA MET A 100 15.63 1.66 21.23
C MET A 100 16.24 0.84 22.38
N ALA A 101 17.09 -0.14 22.07
CA ALA A 101 17.79 -0.94 23.09
C ALA A 101 18.88 -0.12 23.79
N LEU A 102 19.59 0.73 23.06
CA LEU A 102 20.65 1.58 23.59
C LEU A 102 20.12 2.64 24.57
N GLU A 103 18.86 3.06 24.44
CA GLU A 103 18.18 3.93 25.41
C GLU A 103 18.02 3.28 26.80
N GLN A 104 18.16 1.95 26.91
CA GLN A 104 17.96 1.23 28.17
C GLN A 104 19.25 1.22 29.03
N PRO A 105 19.18 1.56 30.33
CA PRO A 105 20.35 1.63 31.20
C PRO A 105 21.11 0.31 31.38
N ALA A 106 20.39 -0.81 31.33
CA ALA A 106 20.97 -2.14 31.55
C ALA A 106 21.98 -2.56 30.47
N ARG A 107 21.91 -1.96 29.27
CA ARG A 107 22.81 -2.19 28.12
C ARG A 107 23.09 -3.68 27.84
N SER A 108 22.09 -4.51 28.13
CA SER A 108 22.09 -5.96 27.95
C SER A 108 20.72 -6.37 27.43
N ALA A 109 20.69 -7.32 26.50
CA ALA A 109 19.47 -7.75 25.86
C ALA A 109 19.54 -9.24 25.53
N ALA A 110 18.39 -9.91 25.62
CA ALA A 110 18.17 -11.21 25.01
C ALA A 110 17.43 -11.00 23.68
N VAL A 111 17.91 -11.66 22.61
CA VAL A 111 17.23 -11.66 21.31
C VAL A 111 16.39 -12.92 21.21
N LEU A 112 15.09 -12.74 20.99
CA LEU A 112 14.13 -13.83 20.82
C LEU A 112 13.54 -13.81 19.42
N GLY A 113 13.50 -14.97 18.78
CA GLY A 113 12.95 -15.15 17.45
C GLY A 113 13.99 -15.49 16.38
N CYS A 114 13.52 -15.60 15.14
CA CYS A 114 14.34 -15.98 14.00
C CYS A 114 13.82 -15.34 12.71
N GLY A 115 14.67 -15.32 11.68
CA GLY A 115 14.35 -14.78 10.37
C GLY A 115 14.95 -13.40 10.15
N VAL A 116 14.74 -12.89 8.95
CA VAL A 116 15.26 -11.59 8.57
C VAL A 116 14.28 -10.53 9.05
N VAL A 117 14.71 -9.79 10.09
CA VAL A 117 14.13 -8.51 10.48
C VAL A 117 14.70 -7.42 9.63
#